data_AF-A0A917E2S2-F1
#
_entry.id   AF-A0A917E2S2-F1
#
_cell.length_a   1.000
_cell.length_b   1.000
_cell.length_c   1.000
_cell.angle_alpha   90.00
_cell.angle_beta   90.00
_cell.angle_gamma   90.00
#
_symmetry.space_group_name_H-M   'P 1'
#
loop_
_entity.id
_entity.type
_entity.pdbx_description
1 polymer ?
#
loop_
_entity_poly.entity_id
_entity_poly.type
_entity_poly.pdbx_seq_one_letter_code
_entity_poly.pdbx_strand_id
1 'polypeptide(L)'
;MKIIQKNHGAISVSLMALMIAEAAAAQAPAVPAPATAKAAPVADNVVTDRDIGEITVTGYRGSLRASISDKREASVQIDAINAEDIADFPDNNLAQSLQRLPGVSVDRDNGEGRSITVRGLGGDFNRTRLNGLEALSTAGSNDAGTSPNRSRSFDYNTFASELFSALKVQKTSSAETDEGSLGATIDLQTGRPFEVVPENWTGC
;
A
#
# COMPACT_ATOMS: atom_id res chain seq x y z
N MET A 1 49.48 3.11 -33.71
CA MET A 1 50.64 3.92 -34.14
C MET A 1 50.20 4.88 -35.25
N LYS A 2 49.71 6.09 -34.89
CA LYS A 2 49.68 7.25 -35.79
C LYS A 2 49.56 8.50 -34.92
N ILE A 3 50.54 9.38 -35.13
CA ILE A 3 50.84 10.64 -34.45
C ILE A 3 50.08 11.77 -35.18
N ILE A 4 50.10 12.98 -34.60
CA ILE A 4 49.93 14.34 -35.18
C ILE A 4 48.59 14.97 -34.75
N GLN A 5 48.44 16.23 -34.29
CA GLN A 5 49.22 17.36 -33.73
C GLN A 5 48.30 18.61 -33.86
N LYS A 6 48.59 19.69 -33.09
CA LYS A 6 48.10 21.10 -33.21
C LYS A 6 46.74 21.45 -32.59
N ASN A 7 46.54 22.60 -31.94
CA ASN A 7 47.42 23.71 -31.55
C ASN A 7 46.73 24.55 -30.47
N HIS A 8 47.52 25.19 -29.61
CA HIS A 8 47.10 26.29 -28.75
C HIS A 8 46.80 27.57 -29.57
N GLY A 9 45.88 28.38 -29.05
CA GLY A 9 45.66 29.76 -29.48
C GLY A 9 45.26 30.62 -28.28
N ALA A 10 46.26 31.28 -27.68
CA ALA A 10 46.10 32.31 -26.65
C ALA A 10 46.21 33.70 -27.30
N ILE A 11 45.29 34.61 -27.01
CA ILE A 11 45.38 36.08 -27.16
C ILE A 11 44.40 36.67 -26.12
N SER A 12 44.68 37.41 -25.03
CA SER A 12 45.68 38.41 -24.60
C SER A 12 45.10 39.84 -24.60
N VAL A 13 45.04 40.45 -23.39
CA VAL A 13 45.28 41.90 -23.07
C VAL A 13 44.11 42.86 -23.42
N SER A 14 43.73 43.93 -22.70
CA SER A 14 44.19 44.77 -21.56
C SER A 14 42.94 45.50 -21.01
N LEU A 15 42.76 45.69 -19.69
CA LEU A 15 43.16 46.87 -18.91
C LEU A 15 42.38 48.18 -19.20
N MET A 16 41.43 48.49 -18.30
CA MET A 16 41.26 49.77 -17.58
C MET A 16 40.93 51.06 -18.34
N ALA A 17 39.73 51.61 -18.08
CA ALA A 17 39.51 53.06 -18.02
C ALA A 17 38.27 53.41 -17.17
N LEU A 18 38.57 54.01 -16.02
CA LEU A 18 37.74 54.75 -15.08
C LEU A 18 37.24 56.06 -15.71
N MET A 19 36.01 56.50 -15.45
CA MET A 19 35.67 57.91 -15.14
C MET A 19 34.24 58.07 -14.62
N ILE A 20 34.13 58.96 -13.63
CA ILE A 20 33.02 59.25 -12.71
C ILE A 20 32.10 60.34 -13.28
N ALA A 21 30.79 60.28 -13.01
CA ALA A 21 29.92 61.47 -12.92
C ALA A 21 28.66 61.20 -12.08
N GLU A 22 28.26 62.24 -11.36
CA GLU A 22 27.49 62.25 -10.10
C GLU A 22 26.10 62.90 -10.26
N ALA A 23 25.27 62.75 -9.22
CA ALA A 23 24.19 63.65 -8.75
C ALA A 23 22.72 63.48 -9.22
N ALA A 24 21.95 62.84 -8.32
CA ALA A 24 20.80 63.36 -7.55
C ALA A 24 19.54 64.01 -8.21
N ALA A 25 18.45 63.25 -8.14
CA ALA A 25 17.10 63.55 -7.58
C ALA A 25 16.24 64.76 -8.00
N ALA A 26 15.05 64.47 -8.58
CA ALA A 26 13.76 65.11 -8.28
C ALA A 26 12.56 64.22 -8.73
N GLN A 27 11.58 63.95 -7.84
CA GLN A 27 10.29 63.25 -8.06
C GLN A 27 9.33 64.05 -8.99
N ALA A 28 8.34 63.52 -9.73
CA ALA A 28 7.24 62.60 -9.37
C ALA A 28 6.53 62.02 -10.66
N PRO A 29 5.40 61.27 -10.58
CA PRO A 29 5.27 59.87 -10.98
C PRO A 29 4.53 59.62 -12.33
N ALA A 30 4.90 58.56 -13.06
CA ALA A 30 4.09 58.02 -14.16
C ALA A 30 4.19 56.48 -14.22
N VAL A 31 3.09 55.84 -13.80
CA VAL A 31 2.42 54.59 -14.23
C VAL A 31 3.24 53.55 -15.04
N PRO A 32 3.17 52.23 -14.70
CA PRO A 32 4.22 51.25 -15.02
C PRO A 32 4.14 50.71 -16.46
N ALA A 33 5.30 50.57 -17.09
CA ALA A 33 5.51 49.70 -18.24
C ALA A 33 6.17 48.38 -17.78
N PRO A 34 5.81 47.22 -18.37
CA PRO A 34 6.17 45.91 -17.82
C PRO A 34 7.66 45.66 -17.95
N ALA A 35 8.30 45.35 -16.82
CA ALA A 35 9.68 44.89 -16.79
C ALA A 35 9.77 43.52 -17.47
N THR A 36 10.44 43.46 -18.62
CA THR A 36 10.98 42.22 -19.16
C THR A 36 12.00 41.67 -18.16
N ALA A 37 11.57 40.66 -17.38
CA ALA A 37 12.43 39.95 -16.46
C ALA A 37 13.59 39.31 -17.23
N LYS A 38 14.80 39.60 -16.76
CA LYS A 38 16.06 38.98 -17.18
C LYS A 38 15.94 37.46 -16.99
N ALA A 39 15.96 36.70 -18.09
CA ALA A 39 16.09 35.26 -18.04
C ALA A 39 17.44 34.87 -17.40
N ALA A 40 17.36 34.21 -16.24
CA ALA A 40 18.46 33.42 -15.71
C ALA A 40 18.53 32.09 -16.48
N PRO A 41 19.73 31.52 -16.72
CA PRO A 41 19.84 30.26 -17.42
C PRO A 41 19.26 29.16 -16.52
N VAL A 42 18.21 28.51 -17.00
CA VAL A 42 17.73 27.25 -16.43
C VAL A 42 18.80 26.21 -16.77
N ALA A 43 19.51 25.76 -15.75
CA ALA A 43 20.34 24.57 -15.88
C ALA A 43 19.40 23.37 -16.06
N ASP A 44 19.38 22.81 -17.26
CA ASP A 44 18.83 21.49 -17.53
C ASP A 44 19.62 20.46 -16.70
N ASN A 45 19.13 20.17 -15.50
CA ASN A 45 19.50 18.95 -14.80
C ASN A 45 18.78 17.80 -15.48
N VAL A 46 19.42 17.23 -16.50
CA VAL A 46 19.08 15.90 -17.00
C VAL A 46 19.40 14.93 -15.87
N VAL A 47 18.40 14.62 -15.05
CA VAL A 47 18.45 13.50 -14.11
C VAL A 47 18.58 12.24 -14.95
N THR A 48 19.75 11.61 -14.85
CA THR A 48 19.96 10.28 -15.40
C THR A 48 19.02 9.30 -14.70
N ASP A 49 18.22 8.59 -15.50
CA ASP A 49 17.24 7.54 -15.15
C ASP A 49 17.76 6.40 -14.24
N ARG A 50 19.02 6.48 -13.79
CA ARG A 50 19.68 5.49 -12.93
C ARG A 50 19.76 5.86 -11.46
N ASP A 51 19.36 7.07 -11.08
CA ASP A 51 19.39 7.55 -9.69
C ASP A 51 17.98 7.75 -9.10
N ILE A 52 16.99 7.03 -9.62
CA ILE A 52 15.68 6.93 -8.98
C ILE A 52 15.84 5.87 -7.87
N GLY A 53 16.08 6.32 -6.64
CA GLY A 53 16.06 5.45 -5.46
C GLY A 53 14.73 4.70 -5.35
N GLU A 54 14.73 3.59 -4.59
CA GLU A 54 13.54 2.77 -4.34
C GLU A 54 12.37 3.65 -3.87
N ILE A 55 11.32 3.76 -4.70
CA ILE A 55 10.12 4.52 -4.38
C ILE A 55 9.17 3.62 -3.60
N THR A 56 9.28 3.64 -2.27
CA THR A 56 8.32 2.98 -1.38
C THR A 56 7.03 3.80 -1.34
N VAL A 57 5.94 3.22 -1.83
CA VAL A 57 4.61 3.85 -1.78
C VAL A 57 3.89 3.39 -0.52
N THR A 58 3.57 4.32 0.36
CA THR A 58 2.85 4.08 1.61
C THR A 58 1.36 4.41 1.49
N GLY A 59 0.53 3.87 2.41
CA GLY A 59 -0.94 4.04 2.45
C GLY A 59 -1.71 3.16 1.47
N TYR A 60 -2.98 3.48 1.18
CA TYR A 60 -3.88 2.70 0.30
C TYR A 60 -3.30 2.27 -1.07
N ARG A 61 -2.50 3.12 -1.71
CA ARG A 61 -1.87 2.77 -3.01
C ARG A 61 -0.71 1.79 -2.84
N GLY A 62 -0.08 1.80 -1.67
CA GLY A 62 0.93 0.83 -1.23
C GLY A 62 0.29 -0.52 -0.96
N SER A 63 -0.74 -0.56 -0.11
CA SER A 63 -1.47 -1.78 0.23
C SER A 63 -2.06 -2.47 -1.00
N LEU A 64 -2.68 -1.73 -1.93
CA LEU A 64 -3.21 -2.32 -3.15
C LEU A 64 -2.10 -2.92 -4.03
N ARG A 65 -0.93 -2.27 -4.12
CA ARG A 65 0.22 -2.83 -4.83
C ARG A 65 0.77 -4.07 -4.14
N ALA A 66 0.87 -4.06 -2.81
CA ALA A 66 1.29 -5.21 -2.02
C ALA A 66 0.32 -6.39 -2.23
N SER A 67 -1.00 -6.19 -2.12
CA SER A 67 -1.99 -7.23 -2.41
C SER A 67 -1.92 -7.77 -3.85
N ILE A 68 -1.54 -6.93 -4.82
CA ILE A 68 -1.30 -7.37 -6.20
C ILE A 68 0.01 -8.16 -6.33
N SER A 69 1.08 -7.76 -5.61
CA SER A 69 2.34 -8.50 -5.58
C SER A 69 2.14 -9.88 -4.97
N ASP A 70 1.49 -9.94 -3.80
CA ASP A 70 1.12 -11.18 -3.11
C ASP A 70 0.34 -12.10 -4.03
N LYS A 71 -0.63 -11.57 -4.79
CA LYS A 71 -1.40 -12.34 -5.76
C LYS A 71 -0.58 -12.83 -6.96
N ARG A 72 0.46 -12.10 -7.37
CA ARG A 72 1.33 -12.46 -8.50
C ARG A 72 2.39 -13.49 -8.11
N GLU A 73 2.91 -13.37 -6.90
CA GLU A 73 3.93 -14.27 -6.35
C GLU A 73 3.31 -15.57 -5.84
N ALA A 74 2.03 -15.53 -5.44
CA ALA A 74 1.29 -16.72 -5.11
C ALA A 74 1.13 -17.64 -6.33
N SER A 75 1.53 -18.90 -6.16
CA SER A 75 1.23 -19.99 -7.10
C SER A 75 -0.26 -20.41 -7.06
N VAL A 76 -1.06 -19.69 -6.28
CA VAL A 76 -2.39 -20.03 -5.78
C VAL A 76 -3.23 -18.76 -5.82
N GLN A 77 -4.53 -18.83 -6.09
CA GLN A 77 -5.41 -17.66 -6.04
C GLN A 77 -5.63 -17.23 -4.59
N ILE A 78 -4.85 -16.24 -4.19
CA ILE A 78 -4.89 -15.60 -2.87
C ILE A 78 -5.35 -14.15 -3.03
N ASP A 79 -6.21 -13.73 -2.12
CA ASP A 79 -6.64 -12.36 -1.96
C ASP A 79 -6.29 -11.90 -0.54
N ALA A 80 -5.67 -10.73 -0.40
CA ALA A 80 -5.17 -10.23 0.87
C ALA A 80 -5.65 -8.80 1.16
N ILE A 81 -5.95 -8.52 2.43
CA ILE A 81 -6.17 -7.19 2.98
C ILE A 81 -4.99 -6.91 3.92
N ASN A 82 -4.28 -5.80 3.68
CA ASN A 82 -3.09 -5.42 4.42
C ASN A 82 -3.40 -4.47 5.58
N ALA A 83 -2.43 -4.24 6.45
CA ALA A 83 -2.59 -3.45 7.68
C ALA A 83 -3.03 -2.01 7.38
N GLU A 84 -2.53 -1.42 6.30
CA GLU A 84 -2.89 -0.07 5.88
C GLU A 84 -4.35 -0.02 5.39
N ASP A 85 -4.86 -1.07 4.74
CA ASP A 85 -6.27 -1.12 4.29
C ASP A 85 -7.25 -1.26 5.45
N ILE A 86 -6.81 -1.91 6.53
CA ILE A 86 -7.57 -2.04 7.79
C ILE A 86 -7.58 -0.69 8.52
N ALA A 87 -6.45 0.03 8.54
CA ALA A 87 -6.33 1.34 9.15
C ALA A 87 -7.09 2.44 8.39
N ASP A 88 -6.99 2.46 7.06
CA ASP A 88 -7.66 3.45 6.21
C ASP A 88 -9.19 3.26 6.20
N PHE A 89 -9.65 2.04 6.46
CA PHE A 89 -11.07 1.73 6.48
C PHE A 89 -11.40 0.74 7.62
N PRO A 90 -11.61 1.27 8.84
CA PRO A 90 -12.00 0.44 9.97
C PRO A 90 -13.45 -0.03 9.78
N ASP A 91 -13.63 -1.32 9.50
CA ASP A 91 -14.95 -1.95 9.59
C ASP A 91 -15.28 -2.33 11.03
N ASN A 92 -16.56 -2.52 11.34
CA ASN A 92 -16.99 -2.94 12.68
C ASN A 92 -16.61 -4.40 12.96
N ASN A 93 -16.57 -5.25 11.93
CA ASN A 93 -16.22 -6.67 12.07
C ASN A 93 -15.46 -7.26 10.88
N LEU A 94 -14.85 -8.44 11.10
CA LEU A 94 -14.07 -9.13 10.07
C LEU A 94 -14.88 -9.47 8.81
N ALA A 95 -16.16 -9.84 8.95
CA ALA A 95 -16.98 -10.20 7.80
C ALA A 95 -17.09 -9.03 6.82
N GLN A 96 -17.26 -7.82 7.34
CA GLN A 96 -17.35 -6.59 6.55
C GLN A 96 -16.04 -6.24 5.84
N SER A 97 -14.89 -6.52 6.46
CA SER A 97 -13.58 -6.35 5.78
C SER A 97 -13.41 -7.37 4.66
N LEU A 98 -13.72 -8.63 4.93
CA LEU A 98 -13.58 -9.71 3.96
C LEU A 98 -14.49 -9.52 2.72
N GLN A 99 -15.61 -8.80 2.85
CA GLN A 99 -16.51 -8.47 1.72
C GLN A 99 -15.82 -7.63 0.62
N ARG A 100 -14.70 -6.96 0.92
CA ARG A 100 -13.93 -6.20 -0.05
C ARG A 100 -13.16 -7.09 -1.02
N LEU A 101 -12.95 -8.35 -0.63
CA LEU A 101 -12.27 -9.32 -1.48
C LEU A 101 -13.24 -9.86 -2.54
N PRO A 102 -12.77 -10.03 -3.79
CA PRO A 102 -13.65 -10.42 -4.89
C PRO A 102 -14.22 -11.82 -4.69
N GLY A 103 -15.52 -12.03 -4.88
CA GLY A 103 -16.12 -13.36 -4.72
C GLY A 103 -16.21 -13.84 -3.28
N VAL A 104 -16.08 -12.92 -2.31
CA VAL A 104 -16.51 -13.11 -0.92
C VAL A 104 -17.79 -12.30 -0.72
N SER A 105 -18.80 -12.93 -0.14
CA SER A 105 -20.07 -12.30 0.23
C SER A 105 -20.33 -12.54 1.72
N VAL A 106 -21.01 -11.59 2.37
CA VAL A 106 -21.29 -11.65 3.81
C VAL A 106 -22.73 -12.09 4.03
N ASP A 107 -22.91 -13.06 4.91
CA ASP A 107 -24.19 -13.45 5.46
C ASP A 107 -24.44 -12.67 6.75
N ARG A 108 -25.54 -11.90 6.74
CA ARG A 108 -25.88 -10.98 7.83
C ARG A 108 -26.98 -11.58 8.70
N ASP A 109 -26.85 -11.41 10.01
CA ASP A 109 -27.92 -11.65 10.96
C ASP A 109 -28.14 -10.39 11.79
N ASN A 110 -29.39 -9.97 11.94
CA ASN A 110 -29.77 -8.72 12.62
C ASN A 110 -29.02 -7.46 12.13
N GLY A 111 -28.57 -7.42 10.88
CA GLY A 111 -27.85 -6.29 10.29
C GLY A 111 -26.34 -6.32 10.45
N GLU A 112 -25.79 -7.28 11.21
CA GLU A 112 -24.35 -7.48 11.37
C GLU A 112 -23.87 -8.69 10.57
N GLY A 113 -22.66 -8.63 10.02
CA GLY A 113 -22.07 -9.74 9.27
C GLY A 113 -21.54 -10.81 10.22
N ARG A 114 -22.08 -12.02 10.18
CA ARG A 114 -21.68 -13.11 11.08
C ARG A 114 -20.86 -14.19 10.38
N SER A 115 -21.25 -14.57 9.17
CA SER A 115 -20.55 -15.57 8.36
C SER A 115 -20.24 -15.03 6.96
N ILE A 116 -19.35 -15.72 6.26
CA ILE A 116 -19.01 -15.42 4.87
C ILE A 116 -19.31 -16.61 3.97
N THR A 117 -19.66 -16.30 2.74
CA THR A 117 -19.79 -17.23 1.63
C THR A 117 -18.70 -16.90 0.61
N VAL A 118 -17.94 -17.89 0.16
CA VAL A 118 -16.86 -17.69 -0.81
C VAL A 118 -17.19 -18.46 -2.08
N ARG A 119 -17.26 -17.77 -3.22
CA ARG A 119 -17.61 -18.35 -4.53
C ARG A 119 -18.93 -19.16 -4.50
N GLY A 120 -19.90 -18.73 -3.71
CA GLY A 120 -21.20 -19.40 -3.56
C GLY A 120 -21.21 -20.59 -2.59
N LEU A 121 -20.07 -20.90 -1.96
CA LEU A 121 -19.96 -21.92 -0.92
C LEU A 121 -20.06 -21.26 0.46
N GLY A 122 -21.03 -21.71 1.26
CA GLY A 122 -21.30 -21.16 2.59
C GLY A 122 -20.17 -21.40 3.60
N GLY A 123 -20.28 -20.76 4.77
CA GLY A 123 -19.26 -20.79 5.83
C GLY A 123 -18.81 -22.18 6.28
N ASP A 124 -19.66 -23.20 6.16
CA ASP A 124 -19.33 -24.59 6.50
C ASP A 124 -18.27 -25.24 5.59
N PHE A 125 -18.08 -24.69 4.39
CA PHE A 125 -17.10 -25.18 3.41
C PHE A 125 -15.79 -24.39 3.44
N ASN A 126 -15.73 -23.37 4.31
CA ASN A 126 -14.57 -22.53 4.50
C ASN A 126 -13.84 -22.95 5.77
N ARG A 127 -12.52 -22.84 5.76
CA ARG A 127 -11.69 -23.15 6.93
C ARG A 127 -11.02 -21.87 7.38
N THR A 128 -11.11 -21.55 8.68
CA THR A 128 -10.48 -20.35 9.23
C THR A 128 -9.28 -20.73 10.09
N ARG A 129 -8.18 -20.00 9.92
CA ARG A 129 -6.93 -20.13 10.65
C ARG A 129 -6.59 -18.80 11.30
N LEU A 130 -6.05 -18.86 12.49
CA LEU A 130 -5.54 -17.73 13.26
C LEU A 130 -4.05 -17.94 13.47
N ASN A 131 -3.21 -17.10 12.87
CA ASN A 131 -1.75 -17.21 12.91
C ASN A 131 -1.26 -18.62 12.52
N GLY A 132 -1.90 -19.24 11.53
CA GLY A 132 -1.61 -20.60 11.08
C GLY A 132 -2.23 -21.73 11.93
N LEU A 133 -2.85 -21.43 13.07
CA LEU A 133 -3.58 -22.41 13.88
C LEU A 133 -5.05 -22.50 13.45
N GLU A 134 -5.63 -23.68 13.39
CA GLU A 134 -7.04 -23.82 13.05
C GLU A 134 -7.94 -23.20 14.12
N ALA A 135 -8.79 -22.27 13.69
CA ALA A 135 -9.80 -21.68 14.54
C ALA A 135 -10.99 -22.64 14.63
N LEU A 136 -11.39 -23.00 15.85
CA LEU A 136 -12.55 -23.87 16.07
C LEU A 136 -13.83 -23.16 15.63
N SER A 137 -14.80 -23.94 15.13
CA SER A 137 -16.13 -23.44 14.79
C SER A 137 -16.77 -22.73 15.99
N THR A 138 -17.02 -21.44 15.85
CA THR A 138 -17.69 -20.59 16.84
C THR A 138 -19.12 -20.28 16.47
N ALA A 139 -19.58 -20.63 15.26
CA ALA A 139 -20.96 -20.43 14.87
C ALA A 139 -21.88 -21.38 15.64
N GLY A 140 -22.42 -20.90 16.76
CA GLY A 140 -23.52 -21.55 17.46
C GLY A 140 -24.78 -21.51 16.59
N SER A 141 -25.61 -22.57 16.67
CA SER A 141 -26.94 -22.57 16.08
C SER A 141 -27.75 -21.38 16.58
N ASN A 142 -28.18 -20.52 15.68
CA ASN A 142 -29.10 -19.40 15.97
C ASN A 142 -30.55 -19.89 16.10
N ASP A 143 -30.81 -21.17 15.81
CA ASP A 143 -32.11 -21.78 16.03
C ASP A 143 -32.21 -22.24 17.48
N ALA A 144 -33.15 -21.65 18.21
CA ALA A 144 -33.42 -21.90 19.62
C ALA A 144 -33.99 -23.32 19.92
N GLY A 145 -33.85 -24.26 18.99
CA GLY A 145 -34.41 -25.60 19.06
C GLY A 145 -33.50 -26.70 18.51
N THR A 146 -33.05 -27.58 19.41
CA THR A 146 -32.88 -29.03 19.18
C THR A 146 -31.86 -29.53 18.12
N SER A 147 -31.10 -28.68 17.44
CA SER A 147 -30.04 -29.15 16.52
C SER A 147 -28.67 -29.10 17.21
N PRO A 148 -27.93 -30.22 17.34
CA PRO A 148 -26.55 -30.15 17.80
C PRO A 148 -25.75 -29.29 16.81
N ASN A 149 -24.91 -28.38 17.33
CA ASN A 149 -24.00 -27.53 16.55
C ASN A 149 -23.15 -28.40 15.61
N ARG A 150 -23.64 -28.62 14.38
CA ARG A 150 -22.95 -29.35 13.31
C ARG A 150 -22.27 -28.42 12.31
N SER A 151 -22.39 -27.11 12.52
CA SER A 151 -21.76 -26.12 11.66
C SER A 151 -20.26 -26.09 11.88
N ARG A 152 -19.52 -25.96 10.79
CA ARG A 152 -18.07 -25.70 10.78
C ARG A 152 -17.78 -24.22 10.53
N SER A 153 -18.81 -23.41 10.33
CA SER A 153 -18.69 -21.98 10.08
C SER A 153 -18.04 -21.28 11.26
N PHE A 154 -17.22 -20.29 10.95
CA PHE A 154 -16.64 -19.39 11.92
C PHE A 154 -17.51 -18.13 12.06
N ASP A 155 -17.64 -17.65 13.30
CA ASP A 155 -18.30 -16.38 13.59
C ASP A 155 -17.28 -15.23 13.48
N TYR A 156 -17.37 -14.48 12.39
CA TYR A 156 -16.52 -13.33 12.09
C TYR A 156 -16.97 -12.04 12.79
N ASN A 157 -18.10 -12.06 13.51
CA ASN A 157 -18.54 -10.93 14.33
C ASN A 157 -17.83 -10.89 15.69
N THR A 158 -17.28 -12.03 16.13
CA THR A 158 -16.63 -12.15 17.46
C THR A 158 -15.38 -11.27 17.59
N PHE A 159 -14.72 -10.96 16.48
CA PHE A 159 -13.49 -10.17 16.48
C PHE A 159 -13.63 -8.91 15.62
N ALA A 160 -13.12 -7.80 16.16
CA ALA A 160 -12.95 -6.57 15.40
C ALA A 160 -11.84 -6.73 14.34
N SER A 161 -12.01 -6.06 13.21
CA SER A 161 -11.09 -6.11 12.07
C SER A 161 -9.72 -5.53 12.39
N GLU A 162 -9.65 -4.54 13.29
CA GLU A 162 -8.41 -3.86 13.71
C GLU A 162 -7.45 -4.73 14.52
N LEU A 163 -7.91 -5.85 15.08
CA LEU A 163 -7.05 -6.78 15.83
C LEU A 163 -6.04 -7.50 14.93
N PHE A 164 -6.30 -7.48 13.61
CA PHE A 164 -5.54 -8.20 12.61
C PHE A 164 -4.70 -7.24 11.78
N SER A 165 -3.45 -7.62 11.51
CA SER A 165 -2.57 -6.89 10.60
C SER A 165 -2.76 -7.32 9.16
N ALA A 166 -3.15 -8.58 8.93
CA ALA A 166 -3.43 -9.06 7.57
C ALA A 166 -4.52 -10.13 7.57
N LEU A 167 -5.35 -10.10 6.52
CA LEU A 167 -6.39 -11.08 6.27
C LEU A 167 -6.15 -11.69 4.89
N LYS A 168 -5.91 -12.99 4.82
CA LYS A 168 -5.62 -13.70 3.55
C LYS A 168 -6.70 -14.74 3.29
N VAL A 169 -7.27 -14.71 2.09
CA VAL A 169 -8.27 -15.68 1.62
C VAL A 169 -7.69 -16.44 0.44
N GLN A 170 -7.36 -17.70 0.68
CA GLN A 170 -6.85 -18.62 -0.33
C GLN A 170 -8.00 -19.45 -0.88
N LYS A 171 -8.26 -19.34 -2.18
CA LYS A 171 -9.45 -19.93 -2.84
C LYS A 171 -9.14 -21.14 -3.69
N THR A 172 -7.87 -21.51 -3.79
CA THR A 172 -7.41 -22.70 -4.50
C THR A 172 -6.50 -23.50 -3.58
N SER A 173 -6.51 -24.83 -3.72
CA SER A 173 -5.68 -25.71 -2.91
C SER A 173 -4.21 -25.60 -3.33
N SER A 174 -3.31 -25.70 -2.35
CA SER A 174 -1.87 -25.84 -2.56
C SER A 174 -1.28 -26.92 -1.67
N ALA A 175 -0.12 -27.46 -2.05
CA ALA A 175 0.55 -28.55 -1.32
C ALA A 175 1.03 -28.14 0.09
N GLU A 176 1.22 -26.85 0.34
CA GLU A 176 1.57 -26.30 1.64
C GLU A 176 0.38 -26.13 2.59
N THR A 177 -0.85 -26.25 2.06
CA THR A 177 -2.06 -25.99 2.82
C THR A 177 -2.72 -27.30 3.19
N ASP A 178 -2.99 -27.46 4.48
CA ASP A 178 -3.70 -28.64 4.98
C ASP A 178 -5.08 -28.76 4.35
N GLU A 179 -5.41 -29.98 3.94
CA GLU A 179 -6.70 -30.35 3.37
C GLU A 179 -7.88 -30.07 4.32
N GLY A 180 -9.09 -29.95 3.77
CA GLY A 180 -10.31 -29.76 4.57
C GLY A 180 -11.10 -28.48 4.32
N SER A 181 -10.74 -27.69 3.30
CA SER A 181 -11.58 -26.58 2.79
C SER A 181 -11.98 -26.82 1.33
N LEU A 182 -13.27 -26.61 1.02
CA LEU A 182 -13.79 -26.69 -0.36
C LEU A 182 -14.00 -25.29 -0.96
N GLY A 183 -14.38 -24.31 -0.14
CA GLY A 183 -14.61 -22.93 -0.56
C GLY A 183 -13.33 -22.11 -0.55
N ALA A 184 -12.81 -21.84 0.65
CA ALA A 184 -11.55 -21.12 0.83
C ALA A 184 -10.94 -21.40 2.20
N THR A 185 -9.62 -21.25 2.27
CA THR A 185 -8.89 -21.20 3.53
C THR A 185 -8.62 -19.74 3.87
N ILE A 186 -9.20 -19.27 4.96
CA ILE A 186 -9.04 -17.92 5.50
C ILE A 186 -7.94 -17.98 6.55
N ASP A 187 -6.93 -17.13 6.42
CA ASP A 187 -5.86 -16.98 7.40
C ASP A 187 -5.90 -15.57 7.98
N LEU A 188 -6.04 -15.49 9.29
CA LEU A 188 -6.14 -14.28 10.07
C LEU A 188 -4.79 -14.08 10.78
N GLN A 189 -4.07 -13.03 10.42
CA GLN A 189 -2.78 -12.70 11.03
C GLN A 189 -2.95 -11.54 12.01
N THR A 190 -2.59 -11.75 13.27
CA THR A 190 -2.61 -10.70 14.30
C THR A 190 -1.37 -9.83 14.21
N GLY A 191 -1.50 -8.55 14.57
CA GLY A 191 -0.34 -7.65 14.62
C GLY A 191 0.75 -8.14 15.57
N ARG A 192 1.98 -8.27 15.06
CA ARG A 192 3.16 -8.59 15.87
C ARG A 192 3.92 -7.31 16.24
N PRO A 193 4.45 -7.19 17.46
CA PRO A 193 5.08 -5.95 17.94
C PRO A 193 6.26 -5.41 17.11
N PHE A 194 6.89 -6.27 16.28
CA PHE A 194 8.08 -5.92 15.49
C PHE A 194 7.84 -5.97 13.96
N GLU A 195 6.61 -6.18 13.49
CA GLU A 195 6.31 -6.15 12.04
C GLU A 195 6.14 -4.72 11.50
N VAL A 196 5.88 -3.74 12.37
CA VAL A 196 5.69 -2.32 12.01
C VAL A 196 6.93 -1.50 12.37
N VAL A 197 8.12 -1.94 11.94
CA VAL A 197 9.33 -1.13 12.07
C VAL A 197 9.56 -0.41 10.73
N PRO A 198 9.27 0.90 10.62
CA PRO A 198 9.71 1.65 9.46
C PRO A 198 11.24 1.56 9.38
N GLU A 199 11.76 1.33 8.18
CA GLU A 199 13.16 1.02 7.87
C GLU A 199 14.14 2.17 8.16
N ASN A 200 13.73 3.20 8.92
CA ASN A 200 14.51 4.40 9.23
C ASN A 200 14.90 4.55 10.71
N TRP A 201 14.68 3.54 11.55
CA TRP A 201 14.93 3.61 13.00
C TRP A 201 16.28 3.02 13.43
N THR A 202 17.35 3.33 12.71
CA THR A 202 18.74 3.12 13.15
C THR A 202 19.36 4.47 13.49
N GLY A 203 19.18 4.93 14.73
CA GLY A 203 19.74 6.20 15.17
C GLY A 203 19.36 6.59 16.60
N CYS A 204 19.83 5.82 17.58
CA CYS A 204 20.15 6.27 18.94
C CYS A 204 21.43 5.55 19.38
#